data_AF-A0A1U7NRD3-F1
#
_entry.id   AF-A0A1U7NRD3-F1
#
_cell.length_a   1.000
_cell.length_b   1.000
_cell.length_c   1.000
_cell.angle_alpha   90.00
_cell.angle_beta   90.00
_cell.angle_gamma   90.00
#
_symmetry.space_group_name_H-M   'P 1'
#
loop_
_entity.id
_entity.type
_entity.pdbx_description
1 polymer ?
#
loop_
_entity_poly.entity_id
_entity_poly.type
_entity_poly.pdbx_seq_one_letter_code
_entity_poly.pdbx_strand_id
1 'polypeptide(L)'
;MPLTLTQLRKSTQEMDAPELRGLIEELFKANVTNKRLLTALLEGDSSDLLAKLDSELLRAFRDEGRMPTMRVGGAKKALAAYLKVASPMQALDAELRYVEAGIRCLNAYGDWPENNYSSMEKVFESALKRARTLDADAVPHKRLTALVKDGGGFGYGFSDQLQWLYDEFMEELEGD
;
A
#
# COMPACT_ATOMS: atom_id res chain seq x y z
N MET A 1 15.92 -8.62 25.22
CA MET A 1 15.46 -7.47 24.40
C MET A 1 15.93 -7.69 22.97
N PRO A 2 15.12 -7.36 21.96
CA PRO A 2 15.56 -7.39 20.57
C PRO A 2 16.65 -6.34 20.31
N LEU A 3 17.55 -6.64 19.37
CA LEU A 3 18.62 -5.75 18.90
C LEU A 3 18.03 -4.47 18.27
N THR A 4 18.62 -3.30 18.55
CA THR A 4 18.21 -2.02 17.93
C THR A 4 18.85 -1.80 16.56
N LEU A 5 18.29 -0.91 15.73
CA LEU A 5 18.85 -0.56 14.43
C LEU A 5 20.26 0.06 14.55
N THR A 6 20.50 0.87 15.59
CA THR A 6 21.82 1.46 15.85
C THR A 6 22.86 0.38 16.17
N GLN A 7 22.48 -0.61 16.99
CA GLN A 7 23.36 -1.74 17.30
C GLN A 7 23.63 -2.60 16.06
N LEU A 8 22.61 -2.86 15.24
CA LEU A 8 22.77 -3.59 13.98
C LEU A 8 23.79 -2.91 13.06
N ARG A 9 23.66 -1.59 12.88
CA ARG A 9 24.58 -0.80 12.05
C ARG A 9 26.01 -0.90 12.56
N LYS A 10 26.21 -0.78 13.89
CA LYS A 10 27.54 -0.91 14.48
C LYS A 10 28.14 -2.29 14.24
N SER A 11 27.38 -3.36 14.51
CA SER A 11 27.88 -4.73 14.32
C SER A 11 28.19 -5.06 12.87
N THR A 12 27.37 -4.58 11.93
CA THR A 12 27.58 -4.82 10.48
C THR A 12 28.70 -3.98 9.88
N GLN A 13 29.05 -2.84 10.49
CA GLN A 13 30.16 -1.99 10.04
C GLN A 13 31.54 -2.61 10.28
N GLU A 14 31.66 -3.49 11.28
CA GLU A 14 32.90 -4.18 11.62
C GLU A 14 33.08 -5.50 10.84
N MET A 15 32.06 -5.96 10.13
CA MET A 15 32.06 -7.22 9.38
C MET A 15 32.78 -7.10 8.04
N ASP A 16 33.47 -8.16 7.64
CA ASP A 16 34.01 -8.30 6.29
C ASP A 16 32.95 -8.80 5.27
N ALA A 17 33.32 -8.81 3.99
CA ALA A 17 32.40 -9.23 2.93
C ALA A 17 31.92 -10.70 3.07
N PRO A 18 32.78 -11.69 3.37
CA PRO A 18 32.35 -13.04 3.73
C PRO A 18 31.33 -13.10 4.87
N GLU A 19 31.56 -12.38 5.97
CA GLU A 19 30.67 -12.36 7.13
C GLU A 19 29.30 -11.77 6.79
N LEU A 20 29.27 -10.65 6.06
CA LEU A 20 28.03 -10.04 5.58
C LEU A 20 27.24 -10.97 4.66
N ARG A 21 27.92 -11.67 3.74
CA ARG A 21 27.27 -12.67 2.88
C ARG A 21 26.63 -13.79 3.71
N GLY A 22 27.36 -14.33 4.69
CA GLY A 22 26.84 -15.35 5.59
C GLY A 22 25.58 -14.89 6.34
N LEU A 23 25.59 -13.66 6.86
CA LEU A 23 24.43 -13.08 7.54
C LEU A 23 23.21 -12.94 6.60
N ILE A 24 23.42 -12.47 5.37
CA ILE A 24 22.34 -12.33 4.37
C ILE A 24 21.76 -13.70 4.01
N GLU A 25 22.60 -14.72 3.84
CA GLU A 25 22.15 -16.09 3.59
C GLU A 25 21.29 -16.66 4.74
N GLU A 26 21.71 -16.45 5.99
CA GLU A 26 20.94 -16.86 7.16
C GLU A 26 19.59 -16.14 7.21
N LEU A 27 19.57 -14.82 6.94
CA LEU A 27 18.32 -14.06 6.85
C LEU A 27 17.41 -14.57 5.73
N PHE A 28 17.97 -14.91 4.56
CA PHE A 28 17.23 -15.47 3.43
C PHE A 28 16.58 -16.82 3.78
N LYS A 29 17.33 -17.70 4.45
CA LYS A 29 16.87 -19.03 4.87
C LYS A 29 15.84 -18.96 5.99
N ALA A 30 15.94 -17.96 6.87
CA ALA A 30 15.12 -17.87 8.07
C ALA A 30 13.63 -17.57 7.82
N ASN A 31 13.28 -16.81 6.78
CA ASN A 31 11.88 -16.42 6.54
C ASN A 31 11.58 -16.08 5.08
N VAL A 32 10.44 -16.57 4.58
CA VAL A 32 9.87 -16.24 3.26
C VAL A 32 9.77 -14.72 3.02
N THR A 33 9.46 -13.92 4.04
CA THR A 33 9.41 -12.45 3.90
C THR A 33 10.77 -11.87 3.52
N ASN A 34 11.86 -12.39 4.10
CA ASN A 34 13.22 -11.93 3.78
C ASN A 34 13.60 -12.36 2.36
N LYS A 35 13.26 -13.61 1.98
CA LYS A 35 13.45 -14.10 0.61
C LYS A 35 12.77 -13.19 -0.41
N ARG A 36 11.49 -12.85 -0.22
CA ARG A 36 10.75 -11.95 -1.11
C ARG A 36 11.37 -10.57 -1.22
N LEU A 37 11.78 -9.98 -0.09
CA LEU A 37 12.42 -8.68 -0.07
C LEU A 37 13.76 -8.69 -0.80
N LEU A 38 14.58 -9.72 -0.58
CA LEU A 38 15.87 -9.86 -1.25
C LEU A 38 15.69 -10.09 -2.76
N THR A 39 14.73 -10.92 -3.19
CA THR A 39 14.40 -11.09 -4.60
C THR A 39 14.01 -9.76 -5.25
N ALA A 40 13.17 -8.97 -4.61
CA ALA A 40 12.78 -7.66 -5.14
C ALA A 40 13.94 -6.66 -5.21
N LEU A 41 14.84 -6.65 -4.22
CA LEU A 41 15.96 -5.72 -4.16
C LEU A 41 17.12 -6.09 -5.09
N LEU A 42 17.39 -7.39 -5.28
CA LEU A 42 18.55 -7.87 -6.03
C LEU A 42 18.22 -8.21 -7.47
N GLU A 43 17.04 -8.79 -7.72
CA GLU A 43 16.60 -9.22 -9.05
C GLU A 43 15.60 -8.24 -9.69
N GLY A 44 15.13 -7.24 -8.93
CA GLY A 44 14.09 -6.32 -9.39
C GLY A 44 12.68 -6.95 -9.48
N ASP A 45 12.52 -8.20 -9.02
CA ASP A 45 11.26 -8.94 -9.10
C ASP A 45 10.43 -8.78 -7.81
N SER A 46 9.41 -7.94 -7.87
CA SER A 46 8.46 -7.68 -6.78
C SER A 46 7.13 -8.43 -6.93
N SER A 47 7.01 -9.35 -7.90
CA SER A 47 5.77 -10.07 -8.22
C SER A 47 5.20 -10.82 -7.01
N ASP A 48 6.06 -11.44 -6.22
CA ASP A 48 5.70 -12.21 -5.03
C ASP A 48 5.16 -11.33 -3.88
N LEU A 49 5.64 -10.09 -3.79
CA LEU A 49 5.13 -9.08 -2.85
C LEU A 49 3.78 -8.53 -3.32
N LEU A 50 3.62 -8.29 -4.62
CA LEU A 50 2.36 -7.86 -5.21
C LEU A 50 1.26 -8.93 -5.07
N ALA A 51 1.57 -10.19 -5.39
CA ALA A 51 0.63 -11.31 -5.20
C ALA A 51 0.22 -11.47 -3.74
N LYS A 52 1.15 -11.20 -2.80
CA LYS A 52 0.84 -11.19 -1.37
C LYS A 52 -0.10 -10.04 -0.99
N LEU A 53 0.08 -8.85 -1.56
CA LEU A 53 -0.84 -7.72 -1.40
C LEU A 53 -2.23 -8.08 -1.93
N ASP A 54 -2.34 -8.59 -3.15
CA ASP A 54 -3.62 -8.95 -3.78
C ASP A 54 -4.39 -9.99 -2.94
N SER A 55 -3.69 -11.01 -2.43
CA SER A 55 -4.28 -12.02 -1.53
C SER A 55 -4.79 -11.40 -0.22
N GLU A 56 -4.05 -10.46 0.37
CA GLU A 56 -4.48 -9.78 1.60
C GLU A 56 -5.63 -8.79 1.36
N LEU A 57 -5.66 -8.12 0.21
CA LEU A 57 -6.78 -7.28 -0.22
C LEU A 57 -8.06 -8.11 -0.36
N LEU A 58 -8.00 -9.24 -1.06
CA LEU A 58 -9.14 -10.15 -1.20
C LEU A 58 -9.64 -10.65 0.17
N ARG A 59 -8.73 -10.96 1.10
CA ARG A 59 -9.08 -11.40 2.45
C ARG A 59 -9.74 -10.29 3.28
N ALA A 60 -9.28 -9.06 3.11
CA ALA A 60 -9.78 -7.89 3.83
C ALA A 60 -11.12 -7.38 3.26
N PHE A 61 -11.20 -7.23 1.94
CA PHE A 61 -12.20 -6.46 1.21
C PHE A 61 -12.88 -7.24 0.07
N ARG A 62 -13.06 -8.56 0.20
CA ARG A 62 -13.87 -9.28 -0.80
C ARG A 62 -15.24 -8.63 -0.93
N ASP A 63 -15.72 -8.54 -2.16
CA ASP A 63 -16.97 -7.91 -2.61
C ASP A 63 -18.03 -8.95 -3.01
N GLU A 64 -17.70 -10.24 -2.97
CA GLU A 64 -18.63 -11.34 -3.31
C GLU A 64 -18.60 -12.49 -2.30
N GLY A 65 -19.71 -13.22 -2.22
CA GLY A 65 -19.87 -14.39 -1.37
C GLY A 65 -20.10 -14.08 0.12
N ARG A 66 -19.27 -14.66 0.99
CA ARG A 66 -19.43 -14.53 2.45
C ARG A 66 -19.05 -13.11 2.89
N MET A 67 -19.54 -12.62 4.04
CA MET A 67 -19.13 -11.30 4.57
C MET A 67 -17.61 -11.14 4.82
N PRO A 68 -16.95 -10.10 4.27
CA PRO A 68 -15.52 -9.87 4.40
C PRO A 68 -15.08 -9.72 5.85
N THR A 69 -13.78 -9.89 6.11
CA THR A 69 -13.28 -9.73 7.48
C THR A 69 -13.13 -8.27 7.88
N MET A 70 -12.92 -7.37 6.90
CA MET A 70 -12.54 -5.97 7.10
C MET A 70 -11.34 -5.78 8.04
N ARG A 71 -10.53 -6.83 8.20
CA ARG A 71 -9.30 -6.77 9.01
C ARG A 71 -8.16 -6.29 8.13
N VAL A 72 -8.07 -4.98 7.99
CA VAL A 72 -7.12 -4.31 7.11
C VAL A 72 -5.65 -4.46 7.50
N GLY A 73 -5.36 -4.91 8.74
CA GLY A 73 -3.98 -4.99 9.24
C GLY A 73 -3.05 -5.88 8.40
N GLY A 74 -3.57 -6.93 7.75
CA GLY A 74 -2.80 -7.76 6.81
C GLY A 74 -2.50 -7.03 5.50
N ALA A 75 -3.52 -6.44 4.89
CA ALA A 75 -3.41 -5.66 3.67
C ALA A 75 -2.45 -4.47 3.83
N LYS A 76 -2.54 -3.72 4.93
CA LYS A 76 -1.64 -2.60 5.21
C LYS A 76 -0.17 -3.03 5.35
N LYS A 77 0.08 -4.16 6.00
CA LYS A 77 1.44 -4.71 6.14
C LYS A 77 2.00 -5.16 4.78
N ALA A 78 1.17 -5.79 3.95
CA ALA A 78 1.56 -6.20 2.60
C ALA A 78 1.82 -4.99 1.70
N LEU A 79 0.94 -3.98 1.73
CA LEU A 79 1.11 -2.73 0.99
C LEU A 79 2.42 -2.05 1.40
N ALA A 80 2.66 -1.85 2.70
CA ALA A 80 3.88 -1.23 3.21
C ALA A 80 5.16 -2.02 2.86
N ALA A 81 5.09 -3.34 2.69
CA ALA A 81 6.22 -4.13 2.23
C ALA A 81 6.47 -3.93 0.73
N TYR A 82 5.42 -3.93 -0.09
CA TYR A 82 5.51 -3.70 -1.53
C TYR A 82 5.99 -2.29 -1.88
N LEU A 83 5.49 -1.25 -1.19
CA LEU A 83 5.86 0.14 -1.39
C LEU A 83 7.36 0.44 -1.17
N LYS A 84 8.10 -0.43 -0.48
CA LYS A 84 9.55 -0.25 -0.26
C LYS A 84 10.39 -0.56 -1.49
N VAL A 85 9.84 -1.32 -2.44
CA VAL A 85 10.55 -1.81 -3.63
C VAL A 85 9.88 -1.40 -4.93
N ALA A 86 8.61 -0.96 -4.87
CA ALA A 86 7.85 -0.53 -6.02
C ALA A 86 8.37 0.81 -6.59
N SER A 87 8.34 0.94 -7.91
CA SER A 87 8.52 2.23 -8.58
C SER A 87 7.37 3.18 -8.20
N PRO A 88 7.52 4.51 -8.38
CA PRO A 88 6.45 5.48 -8.10
C PRO A 88 5.09 5.12 -8.75
N MET A 89 5.11 4.69 -10.02
CA MET A 89 3.89 4.27 -10.73
C MET A 89 3.30 2.97 -10.17
N GLN A 90 4.13 1.96 -9.88
CA GLN A 90 3.68 0.70 -9.29
C GLN A 90 3.10 0.90 -7.88
N ALA A 91 3.71 1.79 -7.11
CA ALA A 91 3.26 2.15 -5.78
C ALA A 91 1.90 2.87 -5.82
N LEU A 92 1.72 3.80 -6.76
CA LEU A 92 0.44 4.49 -6.98
C LEU A 92 -0.65 3.48 -7.33
N ASP A 93 -0.39 2.58 -8.28
CA ASP A 93 -1.35 1.54 -8.68
C ASP A 93 -1.76 0.66 -7.49
N ALA A 94 -0.80 0.25 -6.65
CA ALA A 94 -1.06 -0.56 -5.46
C ALA A 94 -1.90 0.17 -4.39
N GLU A 95 -1.64 1.45 -4.15
CA GLU A 95 -2.44 2.27 -3.23
C GLU A 95 -3.87 2.45 -3.76
N LEU A 96 -4.05 2.72 -5.05
CA LEU A 96 -5.37 2.83 -5.66
C LEU A 96 -6.15 1.52 -5.60
N ARG A 97 -5.52 0.37 -5.89
CA ARG A 97 -6.17 -0.95 -5.75
C ARG A 97 -6.67 -1.22 -4.34
N TYR A 98 -5.94 -0.75 -3.34
CA TYR A 98 -6.37 -0.88 -1.94
C TYR A 98 -7.66 -0.11 -1.68
N VAL A 99 -7.74 1.15 -2.12
CA VAL A 99 -8.91 2.00 -1.93
C VAL A 99 -10.10 1.46 -2.75
N GLU A 100 -9.86 1.05 -3.99
CA GLU A 100 -10.88 0.43 -4.86
C GLU A 100 -11.48 -0.84 -4.24
N ALA A 101 -10.64 -1.72 -3.71
CA ALA A 101 -11.12 -2.94 -3.05
C ALA A 101 -12.02 -2.60 -1.86
N GLY A 102 -11.61 -1.62 -1.05
CA GLY A 102 -12.42 -1.12 0.06
C GLY A 102 -13.77 -0.55 -0.38
N ILE A 103 -13.79 0.32 -1.39
CA ILE A 103 -15.02 0.92 -1.92
C ILE A 103 -15.95 -0.13 -2.55
N ARG A 104 -15.42 -1.09 -3.32
CA ARG A 104 -16.24 -2.21 -3.85
C ARG A 104 -16.86 -3.02 -2.72
N CYS A 105 -16.11 -3.29 -1.67
CA CYS A 105 -16.59 -3.98 -0.48
C CYS A 105 -17.69 -3.19 0.24
N LEU A 106 -17.54 -1.87 0.41
CA LEU A 106 -18.58 -1.02 0.98
C LEU A 106 -19.86 -1.04 0.14
N ASN A 107 -19.73 -0.91 -1.19
CA ASN A 107 -20.86 -0.99 -2.12
C ASN A 107 -21.59 -2.34 -2.08
N ALA A 108 -20.86 -3.43 -1.83
CA ALA A 108 -21.44 -4.78 -1.78
C ALA A 108 -22.16 -5.10 -0.45
N TYR A 109 -21.65 -4.59 0.68
CA TYR A 109 -22.10 -5.03 2.01
C TYR A 109 -22.62 -3.91 2.92
N GLY A 110 -22.53 -2.64 2.50
CA GLY A 110 -22.93 -1.47 3.28
C GLY A 110 -21.85 -0.96 4.22
N ASP A 111 -22.26 -0.11 5.17
CA ASP A 111 -21.37 0.58 6.10
C ASP A 111 -20.69 -0.35 7.12
N TRP A 112 -19.52 0.08 7.58
CA TRP A 112 -18.66 -0.65 8.52
C TRP A 112 -18.24 0.26 9.69
N PRO A 113 -17.51 -0.25 10.70
CA PRO A 113 -16.98 0.61 11.75
C PRO A 113 -16.04 1.68 11.20
N GLU A 114 -16.13 2.90 11.77
CA GLU A 114 -15.42 4.13 11.38
C GLU A 114 -13.91 3.92 11.11
N ASN A 115 -13.26 3.06 11.90
CA ASN A 115 -11.83 2.80 11.79
C ASN A 115 -11.40 2.23 10.41
N ASN A 116 -12.31 1.61 9.65
CA ASN A 116 -12.02 1.11 8.31
C ASN A 116 -11.91 2.24 7.29
N TYR A 117 -12.77 3.25 7.36
CA TYR A 117 -12.76 4.42 6.48
C TYR A 117 -11.48 5.23 6.65
N SER A 118 -11.08 5.47 7.91
CA SER A 118 -9.83 6.19 8.22
C SER A 118 -8.58 5.54 7.61
N SER A 119 -8.61 4.22 7.35
CA SER A 119 -7.51 3.54 6.68
C SER A 119 -7.52 3.72 5.17
N MET A 120 -8.69 3.83 4.54
CA MET A 120 -8.83 4.06 3.10
C MET A 120 -8.48 5.52 2.77
N GLU A 121 -8.96 6.47 3.57
CA GLU A 121 -8.63 7.91 3.44
C GLU A 121 -7.12 8.14 3.46
N LYS A 122 -6.41 7.57 4.45
CA LYS A 122 -4.94 7.70 4.56
C LYS A 122 -4.19 7.07 3.38
N VAL A 123 -4.72 5.98 2.82
CA VAL A 123 -4.09 5.35 1.64
C VAL A 123 -4.39 6.17 0.39
N PHE A 124 -5.58 6.74 0.27
CA PHE A 124 -5.94 7.65 -0.83
C PHE A 124 -5.11 8.93 -0.80
N GLU A 125 -4.97 9.57 0.36
CA GLU A 125 -4.07 10.71 0.56
C GLU A 125 -2.62 10.37 0.17
N SER A 126 -2.11 9.21 0.56
CA SER A 126 -0.79 8.72 0.15
C SER A 126 -0.68 8.56 -1.37
N ALA A 127 -1.72 8.03 -2.01
CA ALA A 127 -1.78 7.86 -3.45
C ALA A 127 -1.74 9.21 -4.17
N LEU A 128 -2.51 10.20 -3.72
CA LEU A 128 -2.52 11.54 -4.32
C LEU A 128 -1.15 12.24 -4.16
N LYS A 129 -0.55 12.18 -2.96
CA LYS A 129 0.82 12.68 -2.74
C LYS A 129 1.83 12.04 -3.67
N ARG A 130 1.67 10.75 -3.97
CA ARG A 130 2.52 10.05 -4.92
C ARG A 130 2.24 10.45 -6.36
N ALA A 131 0.98 10.62 -6.74
CA ALA A 131 0.60 11.09 -8.06
C ALA A 131 1.21 12.46 -8.39
N ARG A 132 1.32 13.36 -7.40
CA ARG A 132 2.03 14.66 -7.52
C ARG A 132 3.52 14.54 -7.87
N THR A 133 4.12 13.37 -7.67
CA THR A 133 5.55 13.14 -8.01
C THR A 133 5.76 12.60 -9.43
N LEU A 134 4.66 12.35 -10.16
CA LEU A 134 4.68 11.84 -11.51
C LEU A 134 4.45 12.97 -12.51
N ASP A 135 4.83 12.73 -13.77
CA ASP A 135 4.41 13.59 -14.88
C ASP A 135 2.87 13.58 -14.97
N ALA A 136 2.28 14.74 -15.29
CA ALA A 136 0.83 14.93 -15.29
C ALA A 136 0.10 13.96 -16.23
N ASP A 137 0.70 13.59 -17.36
CA ASP A 137 0.15 12.63 -18.32
C ASP A 137 0.16 11.18 -17.80
N ALA A 138 1.02 10.88 -16.83
CA ALA A 138 1.11 9.57 -16.17
C ALA A 138 0.05 9.41 -15.06
N VAL A 139 -0.53 10.50 -14.56
CA VAL A 139 -1.55 10.46 -13.50
C VAL A 139 -2.84 9.83 -14.03
N PRO A 140 -3.40 8.80 -13.35
CA PRO A 140 -4.61 8.11 -13.80
C PRO A 140 -5.87 8.88 -13.39
N HIS A 141 -6.06 10.11 -13.89
CA HIS A 141 -7.16 11.01 -13.50
C HIS A 141 -8.55 10.34 -13.55
N LYS A 142 -8.86 9.63 -14.64
CA LYS A 142 -10.15 8.92 -14.77
C LYS A 142 -10.40 7.93 -13.65
N ARG A 143 -9.36 7.26 -13.17
CA ARG A 143 -9.42 6.28 -12.08
C ARG A 143 -9.63 6.97 -10.74
N LEU A 144 -8.94 8.09 -10.50
CA LEU A 144 -9.13 8.92 -9.31
C LEU A 144 -10.55 9.50 -9.24
N THR A 145 -11.06 10.05 -10.34
CA THR A 145 -12.44 10.56 -10.40
C THR A 145 -13.48 9.45 -10.15
N ALA A 146 -13.27 8.26 -10.72
CA ALA A 146 -14.16 7.12 -10.49
C ALA A 146 -14.16 6.69 -9.01
N LEU A 147 -12.98 6.64 -8.37
CA LEU A 147 -12.85 6.33 -6.95
C LEU A 147 -13.64 7.28 -6.04
N VAL A 148 -13.53 8.59 -6.26
CA VAL A 148 -14.27 9.59 -5.47
C VAL A 148 -15.78 9.43 -5.66
N LYS A 149 -16.21 9.24 -6.92
CA LYS A 149 -17.62 9.03 -7.25
C LYS A 149 -18.18 7.75 -6.61
N ASP A 150 -17.46 6.63 -6.76
CA ASP A 150 -17.89 5.31 -6.28
C ASP A 150 -17.80 5.19 -4.75
N GLY A 151 -16.96 6.02 -4.12
CA GLY A 151 -16.88 6.19 -2.67
C GLY A 151 -17.91 7.18 -2.10
N GLY A 152 -18.84 7.66 -2.91
CA GLY A 152 -19.92 8.57 -2.50
C GLY A 152 -21.04 7.86 -1.73
N GLY A 153 -21.69 8.59 -0.82
CA GLY A 153 -22.87 8.12 -0.10
C GLY A 153 -22.59 7.22 1.12
N PHE A 154 -21.33 7.10 1.55
CA PHE A 154 -20.95 6.37 2.76
C PHE A 154 -20.78 7.33 3.96
N GLY A 155 -21.05 6.81 5.16
CA GLY A 155 -21.09 7.61 6.38
C GLY A 155 -19.74 8.12 6.89
N TYR A 156 -19.76 8.70 8.10
CA TYR A 156 -18.59 9.15 8.86
C TYR A 156 -17.71 10.22 8.20
N GLY A 157 -18.25 10.94 7.20
CA GLY A 157 -17.49 11.94 6.45
C GLY A 157 -16.49 11.33 5.46
N PHE A 158 -16.54 10.01 5.22
CA PHE A 158 -15.64 9.34 4.29
C PHE A 158 -15.74 9.89 2.87
N SER A 159 -16.98 9.99 2.35
CA SER A 159 -17.22 10.54 1.02
C SER A 159 -16.75 11.99 0.90
N ASP A 160 -17.02 12.81 1.93
CA ASP A 160 -16.60 14.21 1.98
C ASP A 160 -15.06 14.32 2.01
N GLN A 161 -14.40 13.45 2.77
CA GLN A 161 -12.94 13.41 2.87
C GLN A 161 -12.29 13.00 1.55
N LEU A 162 -12.84 12.01 0.83
CA LEU A 162 -12.33 11.63 -0.50
C LEU A 162 -12.48 12.78 -1.51
N GLN A 163 -13.64 13.43 -1.51
CA GLN A 163 -13.91 14.57 -2.40
C GLN A 163 -12.95 15.73 -2.08
N TRP A 164 -12.82 16.11 -0.81
CA TRP A 164 -11.94 17.19 -0.38
C TRP A 164 -10.48 16.94 -0.76
N LEU A 165 -9.96 15.72 -0.51
CA LEU A 165 -8.59 15.35 -0.89
C LEU A 165 -8.36 15.43 -2.40
N TYR A 166 -9.36 15.01 -3.19
CA TYR A 166 -9.26 15.05 -4.65
C TYR A 166 -9.34 16.48 -5.20
N ASP A 167 -10.22 17.32 -4.65
CA ASP A 167 -10.34 18.72 -5.05
C ASP A 167 -9.04 19.49 -4.74
N GLU A 168 -8.46 19.29 -3.55
CA GLU A 168 -7.14 19.86 -3.18
C GLU A 168 -6.05 19.40 -4.15
N PHE A 169 -6.05 18.12 -4.54
CA PHE A 169 -5.11 17.60 -5.54
C PHE A 169 -5.29 18.24 -6.92
N MET A 170 -6.52 18.51 -7.36
CA MET A 170 -6.79 19.12 -8.66
C MET A 170 -6.45 20.62 -8.66
N GLU A 171 -6.79 21.36 -7.60
CA GLU A 171 -6.47 22.79 -7.47
C GLU A 171 -4.96 23.04 -7.54
N GLU A 172 -4.16 22.18 -6.87
CA GLU A 172 -2.70 22.28 -6.94
C GLU A 172 -2.14 21.99 -8.33
N LEU A 173 -2.71 21.03 -9.08
CA LEU A 173 -2.28 20.73 -10.45
C LEU A 173 -2.63 21.82 -11.46
N GLU A 174 -3.69 22.59 -11.23
CA GLU A 174 -4.08 23.72 -12.09
C GLU A 174 -3.30 25.01 -11.76
N GLY A 175 -2.63 25.06 -10.61
CA GLY A 175 -1.83 26.20 -10.14
C GLY A 175 -0.35 26.19 -10.54
N ASP A 176 0.16 25.06 -11.06
CA ASP A 176 1.52 24.87 -11.59
C ASP A 176 1.59 25.05 -13.12
#